data_AF-A0A2U9NJE7-F1
#
_entry.id   AF-A0A2U9NJE7-F1
#
_cell.length_a   1.000
_cell.length_b   1.000
_cell.length_c   1.000
_cell.angle_alpha   90.00
_cell.angle_beta   90.00
_cell.angle_gamma   90.00
#
_symmetry.space_group_name_H-M   'P 1'
#
loop_
_entity.id
_entity.type
_entity.pdbx_description
1 polymer ?
#
loop_
_entity_poly.entity_id
_entity_poly.type
_entity_poly.pdbx_seq_one_letter_code
_entity_poly.pdbx_strand_id
1 'polypeptide(L)'
;MVLFFQIYHRMTFLEIVPCFTLMINQAVCHQCIELAKMIRLRYHILNIHIEKIVDYFKRRTINFIEIGLMNKGVDRLYSRQLYNLCYICTMHHHLTKLIKLYNETFGVILSLMFGVSFVSTVISLFYCSGGLQANQIDWIRIFLPCVTTWIYVVDTVYICNTCYTTIEEANKSGELIHQIDTNDPEIRDEIEMFSLQIINEQVEFNAAGFFPIDYTLVFSIIGGVTTYIIILIQLSATVV
;
A
#
# COMPACT_ATOMS: atom_id res chain seq x y z
N MET A 1 -2.29 -51.19 -15.95
CA MET A 1 -1.13 -50.27 -16.07
C MET A 1 -1.54 -48.88 -16.59
N VAL A 2 -2.27 -48.79 -17.71
CA VAL A 2 -2.73 -47.50 -18.30
C VAL A 2 -3.60 -46.67 -17.35
N LEU A 3 -4.61 -47.28 -16.71
CA LEU A 3 -5.46 -46.61 -15.71
C LEU A 3 -4.67 -46.06 -14.51
N PHE A 4 -3.65 -46.78 -14.04
CA PHE A 4 -2.81 -46.36 -12.92
C PHE A 4 -1.93 -45.16 -13.29
N PHE A 5 -1.40 -45.15 -14.52
CA PHE A 5 -0.65 -44.02 -15.05
C PHE A 5 -1.55 -42.79 -15.27
N GLN A 6 -2.79 -43.01 -15.72
CA GLN A 6 -3.77 -41.94 -15.93
C GLN A 6 -4.24 -41.32 -14.60
N ILE A 7 -4.44 -42.14 -13.57
CA ILE A 7 -4.79 -41.69 -12.22
C ILE A 7 -3.60 -40.96 -11.58
N TYR A 8 -2.38 -41.49 -11.72
CA TYR A 8 -1.18 -40.86 -11.21
C TYR A 8 -0.90 -39.51 -11.88
N HIS A 9 -1.02 -39.43 -13.22
CA HIS A 9 -0.89 -38.18 -13.97
C HIS A 9 -2.00 -37.18 -13.62
N ARG A 10 -3.22 -37.64 -13.36
CA ARG A 10 -4.33 -36.76 -12.96
C ARG A 10 -4.16 -36.23 -11.54
N MET A 11 -3.65 -37.05 -10.61
CA MET A 11 -3.34 -36.65 -9.23
C MET A 11 -2.15 -35.68 -9.18
N THR A 12 -1.05 -35.98 -9.87
CA THR A 12 0.10 -35.07 -9.95
C THR A 12 -0.26 -33.75 -10.62
N PHE A 13 -1.06 -33.75 -11.69
CA PHE A 13 -1.56 -32.51 -12.29
C PHE A 13 -2.45 -31.71 -11.34
N LEU A 14 -3.27 -32.37 -10.52
CA LEU A 14 -4.14 -31.72 -9.53
C LEU A 14 -3.35 -31.02 -8.42
N GLU A 15 -2.17 -31.54 -8.06
CA GLU A 15 -1.31 -30.98 -7.00
C GLU A 15 -0.34 -29.92 -7.54
N ILE A 16 0.10 -30.03 -8.78
CA ILE A 16 1.09 -29.13 -9.39
C ILE A 16 0.48 -27.77 -9.73
N VAL A 17 -0.73 -27.73 -10.31
CA VAL A 17 -1.41 -26.49 -10.71
C VAL A 17 -1.60 -25.49 -9.55
N PRO A 18 -2.13 -25.87 -8.38
CA PRO A 18 -2.31 -24.93 -7.26
C PRO A 18 -0.98 -24.38 -6.72
N CYS A 19 0.08 -25.19 -6.74
CA CYS A 19 1.43 -24.74 -6.38
C CYS A 19 1.94 -23.67 -7.35
N PHE A 20 1.78 -23.89 -8.66
CA PHE A 20 2.16 -22.88 -9.67
C PHE A 20 1.35 -21.58 -9.52
N THR A 21 0.04 -21.67 -9.30
CA THR A 21 -0.78 -20.46 -9.08
C THR A 21 -0.39 -19.73 -7.81
N LEU A 22 -0.07 -20.45 -6.73
CA LEU A 22 0.43 -19.85 -5.49
C LEU A 22 1.75 -19.12 -5.73
N MET A 23 2.70 -19.76 -6.44
CA MET A 23 3.99 -19.14 -6.75
C MET A 23 3.84 -17.86 -7.58
N ILE A 24 2.97 -17.87 -8.59
CA ILE A 24 2.67 -16.68 -9.40
C ILE A 24 2.08 -15.59 -8.52
N ASN A 25 1.11 -15.92 -7.67
CA ASN A 25 0.49 -14.94 -6.77
C ASN A 25 1.51 -14.32 -5.80
N GLN A 26 2.40 -15.15 -5.22
CA GLN A 26 3.48 -14.69 -4.35
C GLN A 26 4.47 -13.77 -5.08
N ALA A 27 4.86 -14.13 -6.30
CA ALA A 27 5.76 -13.31 -7.10
C ALA A 27 5.15 -11.93 -7.40
N VAL A 28 3.86 -11.90 -7.75
CA VAL A 28 3.12 -10.65 -8.01
C VAL A 28 2.97 -9.83 -6.73
N CYS A 29 2.60 -10.45 -5.60
CA CYS A 29 2.54 -9.78 -4.29
C CYS A 29 3.88 -9.08 -4.01
N HIS A 30 4.97 -9.83 -4.09
CA HIS A 30 6.31 -9.33 -3.83
C HIS A 30 6.68 -8.17 -4.76
N GLN A 31 6.37 -8.28 -6.06
CA GLN A 31 6.63 -7.21 -7.01
C GLN A 31 5.85 -5.92 -6.66
N CYS A 32 4.55 -6.03 -6.35
CA CYS A 32 3.71 -4.91 -5.95
C CYS A 32 4.27 -4.21 -4.70
N ILE A 33 4.62 -4.99 -3.68
CA ILE A 33 5.18 -4.50 -2.43
C ILE A 33 6.50 -3.76 -2.68
N GLU A 34 7.43 -4.35 -3.42
CA GLU A 34 8.74 -3.73 -3.64
C GLU A 34 8.63 -2.43 -4.44
N LEU A 35 7.71 -2.38 -5.42
CA LEU A 35 7.43 -1.13 -6.14
C LEU A 35 6.87 -0.05 -5.20
N ALA A 36 5.90 -0.40 -4.35
CA ALA A 36 5.35 0.54 -3.36
C ALA A 36 6.42 1.01 -2.36
N LYS A 37 7.28 0.11 -1.87
CA LYS A 37 8.42 0.44 -0.99
C LYS A 37 9.43 1.38 -1.67
N MET A 38 9.73 1.16 -2.95
CA MET A 38 10.63 2.05 -3.70
C MET A 38 10.04 3.45 -3.83
N ILE A 39 8.73 3.57 -4.08
CA ILE A 39 8.04 4.86 -4.08
C ILE A 39 8.14 5.53 -2.71
N ARG A 40 7.86 4.78 -1.63
CA ARG A 40 8.00 5.27 -0.24
C ARG A 40 9.39 5.79 0.06
N LEU A 41 10.44 5.05 -0.34
CA LEU A 41 11.82 5.48 -0.13
C LEU A 41 12.10 6.81 -0.83
N ARG A 42 11.55 7.03 -2.02
CA ARG A 42 11.71 8.31 -2.73
C ARG A 42 10.96 9.46 -2.05
N TYR A 43 9.76 9.22 -1.52
CA TYR A 43 9.07 10.20 -0.68
C TYR A 43 9.86 10.51 0.59
N HIS A 44 10.42 9.50 1.23
CA HIS A 44 11.26 9.69 2.41
C HIS A 44 12.49 10.57 2.10
N ILE A 45 13.18 10.31 0.98
CA ILE A 45 14.30 11.16 0.52
C ILE A 45 13.82 12.59 0.25
N LEU A 46 12.66 12.75 -0.40
CA LEU A 46 12.05 14.05 -0.64
C LEU A 46 11.78 14.80 0.68
N ASN A 47 11.23 14.12 1.68
CA ASN A 47 10.95 14.67 3.00
C ASN A 47 12.23 15.16 3.70
N ILE A 48 13.33 14.40 3.61
CA ILE A 48 14.64 14.85 4.11
C ILE A 48 15.10 16.14 3.42
N HIS A 49 14.85 16.28 2.11
CA HIS A 49 15.20 17.51 1.39
C HIS A 49 14.32 18.69 1.81
N ILE A 50 13.03 18.47 2.02
CA ILE A 50 12.10 19.49 2.53
C ILE A 50 12.52 19.93 3.94
N GLU A 51 12.79 19.00 4.85
CA GLU A 51 13.23 19.29 6.23
C GLU A 51 14.47 20.18 6.25
N LYS A 52 15.46 19.92 5.37
CA LYS A 52 16.66 20.77 5.24
C LYS A 52 16.34 22.20 4.80
N ILE A 53 15.34 22.38 3.92
CA ILE A 53 14.90 23.70 3.47
C ILE A 53 14.14 24.42 4.58
N VAL A 54 13.22 23.73 5.26
CA VAL A 54 12.48 24.25 6.42
C VAL A 54 13.46 24.75 7.49
N ASP A 55 14.48 23.96 7.82
CA ASP A 55 15.52 24.34 8.78
C ASP A 55 16.33 25.57 8.33
N TYR A 56 16.60 25.70 7.04
CA TYR A 56 17.28 26.88 6.49
C TYR A 56 16.43 28.14 6.67
N PHE A 57 15.14 28.08 6.33
CA PHE A 57 14.22 29.21 6.49
C PHE A 57 14.01 29.57 7.95
N LYS A 58 13.80 28.59 8.83
CA LYS A 58 13.65 28.80 10.26
C LYS A 58 14.86 29.52 10.87
N ARG A 59 16.09 29.11 10.54
CA ARG A 59 17.32 29.79 10.97
C ARG A 59 17.44 31.20 10.39
N ARG A 60 17.06 31.38 9.12
CA ARG A 60 17.09 32.69 8.47
C ARG A 60 16.12 33.67 9.12
N THR A 61 14.90 33.25 9.42
CA THR A 61 13.90 34.07 10.12
C THR A 61 14.40 34.51 11.49
N ILE A 62 15.02 33.60 12.27
CA ILE A 62 15.64 33.93 13.56
C ILE A 62 16.76 34.97 13.40
N ASN A 63 17.69 34.74 12.47
CA ASN A 63 18.82 35.65 12.26
C ASN A 63 18.41 37.03 11.72
N PHE A 64 17.30 37.12 10.97
CA PHE A 64 16.79 38.39 10.42
C PHE A 64 16.07 39.24 11.49
N ILE A 65 15.42 38.60 12.46
CA ILE A 65 14.88 39.28 13.66
C ILE A 65 16.04 39.92 14.46
N GLU A 66 17.24 39.34 14.39
CA GLU A 66 18.41 39.78 15.14
C GLU A 66 19.28 40.82 14.40
N ILE A 67 19.31 40.81 13.06
CA ILE A 67 20.22 41.66 12.28
C ILE A 67 19.51 42.23 11.04
N GLY A 68 19.10 43.50 11.13
CA GLY A 68 18.74 44.28 9.95
C GLY A 68 20.00 44.75 9.23
N LEU A 69 20.30 44.16 8.07
CA LEU A 69 20.85 44.84 6.87
C LEU A 69 21.22 43.83 5.75
N MET A 70 20.88 44.23 4.53
CA MET A 70 20.96 43.45 3.29
C MET A 70 22.39 43.19 2.77
N ASN A 71 22.54 42.20 1.89
CA ASN A 71 23.65 42.15 0.94
C ASN A 71 23.37 41.25 -0.28
N LYS A 72 23.91 41.59 -1.46
CA LYS A 72 23.79 40.86 -2.76
C LYS A 72 24.10 39.34 -2.74
N GLY A 73 24.70 38.82 -1.67
CA GLY A 73 24.85 37.37 -1.45
C GLY A 73 23.54 36.68 -1.06
N VAL A 74 22.64 37.43 -0.42
CA VAL A 74 21.31 37.00 -0.02
C VAL A 74 20.44 36.70 -1.23
N ASP A 75 20.50 37.52 -2.30
CA ASP A 75 19.71 37.32 -3.52
C ASP A 75 20.10 36.04 -4.28
N ARG A 76 21.40 35.71 -4.31
CA ARG A 76 21.88 34.46 -4.91
C ARG A 76 21.49 33.22 -4.10
N LEU A 77 21.58 33.30 -2.77
CA LEU A 77 21.12 32.22 -1.88
C LEU A 77 19.60 32.04 -1.97
N TYR A 78 18.87 33.15 -2.09
CA TYR A 78 17.42 33.17 -2.27
C TYR A 78 17.00 32.48 -3.56
N SER A 79 17.57 32.89 -4.70
CA SER A 79 17.31 32.28 -6.01
C SER A 79 17.57 30.77 -6.00
N ARG A 80 18.61 30.34 -5.27
CA ARG A 80 18.94 28.91 -5.10
C ARG A 80 17.88 28.16 -4.29
N GLN A 81 17.30 28.75 -3.26
CA GLN A 81 16.25 28.10 -2.48
C GLN A 81 14.92 28.05 -3.22
N LEU A 82 14.57 29.10 -3.97
CA LEU A 82 13.42 29.08 -4.87
C LEU A 82 13.55 27.94 -5.89
N TYR A 83 14.72 27.80 -6.51
CA TYR A 83 15.01 26.68 -7.41
C TYR A 83 14.86 25.31 -6.72
N ASN A 84 15.37 25.17 -5.49
CA ASN A 84 15.25 23.92 -4.74
C ASN A 84 13.78 23.60 -4.41
N LEU A 85 12.97 24.61 -4.08
CA LEU A 85 11.55 24.43 -3.80
C LEU A 85 10.80 23.98 -5.06
N CYS A 86 11.01 24.67 -6.20
CA CYS A 86 10.44 24.26 -7.48
C CYS A 86 10.83 22.84 -7.89
N TYR A 87 12.10 22.48 -7.63
CA TYR A 87 12.58 21.12 -7.86
C TYR A 87 11.83 20.09 -7.00
N ILE A 88 11.60 20.39 -5.72
CA ILE A 88 10.83 19.53 -4.80
C ILE A 88 9.38 19.38 -5.27
N CYS A 89 8.71 20.48 -5.66
CA CYS A 89 7.35 20.45 -6.20
C CYS A 89 7.26 19.51 -7.41
N THR A 90 8.20 19.68 -8.34
CA THR A 90 8.32 18.82 -9.53
C THR A 90 8.55 17.35 -9.15
N MET A 91 9.42 17.07 -8.18
CA MET A 91 9.67 15.70 -7.71
C MET A 91 8.44 15.07 -7.07
N HIS A 92 7.73 15.79 -6.21
CA HIS A 92 6.47 15.33 -5.61
C HIS A 92 5.43 15.00 -6.70
N HIS A 93 5.32 15.86 -7.71
CA HIS A 93 4.44 15.63 -8.85
C HIS A 93 4.78 14.35 -9.61
N HIS A 94 6.08 14.11 -9.87
CA HIS A 94 6.52 12.87 -10.50
C HIS A 94 6.22 11.64 -9.64
N LEU A 95 6.42 11.69 -8.32
CA LEU A 95 6.10 10.57 -7.43
C LEU A 95 4.59 10.30 -7.38
N THR A 96 3.79 11.35 -7.36
CA THR A 96 2.32 11.23 -7.39
C THR A 96 1.84 10.59 -8.70
N LYS A 97 2.47 10.95 -9.83
CA LYS A 97 2.24 10.26 -11.11
C LYS A 97 2.67 8.79 -11.09
N LEU A 98 3.74 8.43 -10.40
CA LEU A 98 4.14 7.02 -10.25
C LEU A 98 3.10 6.21 -9.48
N ILE A 99 2.45 6.80 -8.47
CA ILE A 99 1.35 6.14 -7.74
C ILE A 99 0.13 5.97 -8.65
N LYS A 100 -0.24 6.99 -9.43
CA LYS A 100 -1.30 6.88 -10.43
C LYS A 100 -1.02 5.75 -11.43
N LEU A 101 0.20 5.68 -11.97
CA LEU A 101 0.63 4.61 -12.88
C LEU A 101 0.62 3.23 -12.20
N TYR A 102 1.00 3.16 -10.93
CA TYR A 102 0.92 1.94 -10.14
C TYR A 102 -0.52 1.45 -10.03
N ASN A 103 -1.47 2.34 -9.72
CA ASN A 103 -2.90 2.00 -9.64
C ASN A 103 -3.47 1.56 -10.99
N GLU A 104 -3.09 2.22 -12.08
CA GLU A 104 -3.52 1.82 -13.44
C GLU A 104 -2.97 0.44 -13.84
N THR A 105 -1.74 0.12 -13.45
CA THR A 105 -1.07 -1.12 -13.84
C THR A 105 -1.48 -2.30 -12.94
N PHE A 106 -1.49 -2.10 -11.63
CA PHE A 106 -1.68 -3.15 -10.64
C PHE A 106 -3.06 -3.15 -10.01
N GLY A 107 -3.89 -2.13 -10.23
CA GLY A 107 -5.19 -2.00 -9.57
C GLY A 107 -6.11 -3.19 -9.80
N VAL A 108 -6.26 -3.64 -11.06
CA VAL A 108 -7.09 -4.81 -11.39
C VAL A 108 -6.47 -6.09 -10.82
N ILE A 109 -5.14 -6.22 -10.91
CA ILE A 109 -4.40 -7.37 -10.40
C ILE A 109 -4.61 -7.50 -8.89
N LEU A 110 -4.38 -6.42 -8.13
CA LEU A 110 -4.59 -6.36 -6.69
C LEU A 110 -6.05 -6.62 -6.32
N SER A 111 -7.02 -6.06 -7.06
CA SER A 111 -8.44 -6.36 -6.84
C SER A 111 -8.74 -7.86 -6.95
N LEU A 112 -8.21 -8.53 -7.97
CA LEU A 112 -8.37 -9.98 -8.14
C LEU A 112 -7.66 -10.76 -7.03
N MET A 113 -6.45 -10.33 -6.63
CA MET A 113 -5.69 -10.96 -5.55
C MET A 113 -6.41 -10.89 -4.21
N PHE A 114 -6.97 -9.73 -3.85
CA PHE A 114 -7.78 -9.58 -2.64
C PHE A 114 -9.05 -10.43 -2.70
N GLY A 115 -9.71 -10.51 -3.86
CA GLY A 115 -10.84 -11.41 -4.08
C GLY A 115 -10.48 -12.89 -3.89
N VAL A 116 -9.36 -13.34 -4.45
CA VAL A 116 -8.85 -14.72 -4.28
C VAL A 116 -8.51 -14.99 -2.82
N SER A 117 -7.86 -14.06 -2.13
CA SER A 117 -7.54 -14.15 -0.70
C SER A 117 -8.81 -14.31 0.15
N PHE A 118 -9.84 -13.51 -0.11
CA PHE A 118 -11.13 -13.57 0.57
C PHE A 118 -11.82 -14.93 0.37
N VAL A 119 -11.98 -15.36 -0.89
CA VAL A 119 -12.64 -16.63 -1.23
C VAL A 119 -11.88 -17.82 -0.66
N SER A 120 -10.54 -17.82 -0.77
CA SER A 120 -9.70 -18.88 -0.21
C SER A 120 -9.84 -18.97 1.31
N THR A 121 -9.96 -17.82 1.99
CA THR A 121 -10.18 -17.76 3.44
C THR A 121 -11.52 -18.37 3.83
N VAL A 122 -12.60 -18.01 3.13
CA VAL A 122 -13.94 -18.57 3.39
C VAL A 122 -13.96 -20.09 3.14
N ILE A 123 -13.37 -20.55 2.04
CA ILE A 123 -13.29 -21.99 1.71
C ILE A 123 -12.49 -22.76 2.77
N SER A 124 -11.36 -22.23 3.21
CA SER A 124 -10.52 -22.86 4.23
C SER A 124 -11.24 -23.01 5.56
N LEU A 125 -11.98 -21.97 5.98
CA LEU A 125 -12.81 -22.02 7.18
C LEU A 125 -13.94 -23.04 7.06
N PHE A 126 -14.57 -23.15 5.89
CA PHE A 126 -15.58 -24.18 5.63
C PHE A 126 -14.98 -25.59 5.80
N TYR A 127 -13.85 -25.89 5.18
CA TYR A 127 -13.18 -27.18 5.33
C TYR A 127 -12.74 -27.46 6.77
N CYS A 128 -12.28 -26.44 7.49
CA CYS A 128 -11.92 -26.55 8.90
C CYS A 128 -13.14 -26.91 9.75
N SER A 129 -14.27 -26.21 9.55
CA SER A 129 -15.51 -26.48 10.28
C SER A 129 -16.07 -27.87 10.01
N GLY A 130 -16.11 -28.32 8.75
CA GLY A 130 -16.57 -29.66 8.39
C GLY A 130 -15.63 -30.77 8.87
N GLY A 131 -14.31 -30.53 8.85
CA GLY A 131 -13.32 -31.47 9.36
C GLY A 131 -13.39 -31.66 10.88
N LEU A 132 -13.67 -30.59 11.63
CA LEU A 132 -13.84 -30.66 13.09
C LEU A 132 -15.14 -31.36 13.52
N GLN A 133 -16.17 -31.37 12.66
CA GLN A 133 -17.43 -32.08 12.91
C GLN A 133 -17.40 -33.55 12.47
N ALA A 134 -16.33 -33.99 11.80
CA ALA A 134 -16.21 -35.35 11.31
C ALA A 134 -15.94 -36.35 12.45
N ASN A 135 -16.48 -37.57 12.32
CA ASN A 135 -16.32 -38.64 13.31
C ASN A 135 -14.87 -39.16 13.42
N GLN A 136 -14.07 -38.97 12.37
CA GLN A 136 -12.62 -39.18 12.34
C GLN A 136 -11.95 -37.91 11.80
N ILE A 137 -11.06 -37.32 12.59
CA ILE A 137 -10.42 -36.04 12.27
C ILE A 137 -9.12 -36.29 11.50
N ASP A 138 -9.13 -35.98 10.20
CA ASP A 138 -7.93 -35.95 9.37
C ASP A 138 -7.20 -34.60 9.51
N TRP A 139 -6.31 -34.50 10.50
CA TRP A 139 -5.56 -33.27 10.80
C TRP A 139 -4.82 -32.69 9.59
N ILE A 140 -4.27 -33.53 8.71
CA ILE A 140 -3.54 -33.08 7.52
C ILE A 140 -4.46 -32.31 6.57
N ARG A 141 -5.70 -32.77 6.40
CA ARG A 141 -6.68 -32.17 5.51
C ARG A 141 -7.22 -30.83 6.04
N ILE A 142 -7.16 -30.62 7.35
CA ILE A 142 -7.52 -29.36 8.02
C ILE A 142 -6.33 -28.39 8.04
N PHE A 143 -5.14 -28.88 8.39
CA PHE A 143 -3.97 -28.05 8.61
C PHE A 143 -3.42 -27.43 7.32
N LEU A 144 -3.38 -28.20 6.23
CA LEU A 144 -2.80 -27.74 4.97
C LEU A 144 -3.55 -26.53 4.35
N PRO A 145 -4.89 -26.51 4.26
CA PRO A 145 -5.65 -25.32 3.84
C PRO A 145 -5.47 -24.12 4.77
N CYS A 146 -5.39 -24.34 6.09
CA CYS A 146 -5.17 -23.27 7.05
C CYS A 146 -3.82 -22.58 6.81
N VAL A 147 -2.74 -23.35 6.67
CA VAL A 147 -1.39 -22.81 6.42
C VAL A 147 -1.33 -22.03 5.10
N THR A 148 -1.89 -22.57 4.03
CA THR A 148 -1.89 -21.89 2.71
C THR A 148 -2.71 -20.61 2.72
N THR A 149 -3.85 -20.61 3.43
CA THR A 149 -4.70 -19.41 3.61
C THR A 149 -4.01 -18.32 4.41
N TRP A 150 -3.28 -18.70 5.46
CA TRP A 150 -2.53 -17.75 6.29
C TRP A 150 -1.56 -16.90 5.47
N ILE A 151 -0.94 -17.48 4.44
CA ILE A 151 -0.03 -16.75 3.54
C ILE A 151 -0.78 -15.63 2.80
N TYR A 152 -1.95 -15.91 2.22
CA TYR A 152 -2.76 -14.91 1.50
C TYR A 152 -3.25 -13.77 2.42
N VAL A 153 -3.59 -14.09 3.67
CA VAL A 153 -4.00 -13.09 4.67
C VAL A 153 -2.82 -12.19 5.03
N VAL A 154 -1.64 -12.75 5.28
CA VAL A 154 -0.42 -11.99 5.60
C VAL A 154 -0.06 -11.06 4.43
N ASP A 155 -0.09 -11.54 3.20
CA ASP A 155 0.18 -10.72 2.02
C ASP A 155 -0.79 -9.55 1.90
N THR A 156 -2.08 -9.81 2.13
CA THR A 156 -3.13 -8.78 2.06
C THR A 156 -2.84 -7.67 3.06
N VAL A 157 -2.58 -8.03 4.32
CA VAL A 157 -2.25 -7.06 5.38
C VAL A 157 -0.96 -6.31 5.07
N TYR A 158 0.06 -7.01 4.55
CA TYR A 158 1.36 -6.41 4.29
C TYR A 158 1.34 -5.44 3.11
N ILE A 159 0.57 -5.74 2.05
CA ILE A 159 0.30 -4.81 0.94
C ILE A 159 -0.42 -3.57 1.46
N CYS A 160 -1.49 -3.75 2.25
CA CYS A 160 -2.25 -2.63 2.83
C CYS A 160 -1.36 -1.74 3.71
N ASN A 161 -0.54 -2.33 4.58
CA ASN A 161 0.41 -1.60 5.42
C ASN A 161 1.46 -0.85 4.59
N THR A 162 1.98 -1.47 3.53
CA THR A 162 2.97 -0.82 2.66
C THR A 162 2.35 0.38 1.94
N CYS A 163 1.15 0.22 1.39
CA CYS A 163 0.42 1.32 0.73
C CYS A 163 0.11 2.44 1.73
N TYR A 164 -0.40 2.10 2.91
CA TYR A 164 -0.71 3.05 3.99
C TYR A 164 0.53 3.87 4.41
N THR A 165 1.64 3.20 4.74
CA THR A 165 2.87 3.91 5.14
C THR A 165 3.49 4.73 4.00
N THR A 166 3.21 4.39 2.74
CA THR A 166 3.64 5.18 1.59
C THR A 166 2.82 6.47 1.46
N ILE A 167 1.50 6.38 1.66
CA ILE A 167 0.61 7.56 1.69
C ILE A 167 0.95 8.46 2.87
N GLU A 168 1.27 7.89 4.03
CA GLU A 168 1.70 8.64 5.21
C GLU A 168 2.97 9.46 4.93
N GLU A 169 3.99 8.87 4.30
CA GLU A 169 5.20 9.60 3.89
C GLU A 169 4.89 10.66 2.81
N ALA A 170 3.97 10.40 1.89
CA ALA A 170 3.54 11.40 0.92
C ALA A 170 2.84 12.60 1.61
N ASN A 171 1.93 12.35 2.54
CA ASN A 171 1.21 13.38 3.29
C ASN A 171 2.15 14.20 4.19
N LYS A 172 3.16 13.56 4.78
CA LYS A 172 4.21 14.24 5.57
C LYS A 172 4.91 15.33 4.75
N SER A 173 5.10 15.13 3.44
CA SER A 173 5.72 16.14 2.57
C SER A 173 4.93 17.45 2.53
N GLY A 174 3.60 17.37 2.56
CA GLY A 174 2.70 18.51 2.63
C GLY A 174 2.78 19.24 3.95
N GLU A 175 2.72 18.49 5.05
CA GLU A 175 2.84 19.06 6.39
C GLU A 175 4.16 19.83 6.57
N LEU A 176 5.27 19.25 6.07
CA LEU A 176 6.59 19.87 6.17
C LEU A 176 6.69 21.17 5.38
N ILE A 177 6.11 21.25 4.17
CA ILE A 177 6.19 22.48 3.36
C ILE A 177 5.45 23.65 4.00
N HIS A 178 4.34 23.40 4.70
CA HIS A 178 3.62 24.43 5.43
C HIS A 178 4.38 25.00 6.65
N GLN A 179 5.47 24.36 7.10
CA GLN A 179 6.32 24.88 8.16
C GLN A 179 7.29 25.98 7.68
N ILE A 180 7.37 26.21 6.37
CA ILE A 180 8.19 27.28 5.80
C ILE A 180 7.46 28.62 5.98
N ASP A 181 7.90 29.41 6.97
CA ASP A 181 7.44 30.79 7.16
C ASP A 181 8.35 31.76 6.42
N THR A 182 7.79 32.51 5.47
CA THR A 182 8.50 33.48 4.64
C THR A 182 7.64 34.68 4.30
N ASN A 183 8.25 35.87 4.32
CA ASN A 183 7.61 37.11 3.87
C ASN A 183 7.77 37.36 2.37
N ASP A 184 8.52 36.50 1.67
CA ASP A 184 8.79 36.69 0.25
C ASP A 184 7.63 36.17 -0.61
N PRO A 185 7.05 37.02 -1.48
CA PRO A 185 5.93 36.62 -2.33
C PRO A 185 6.28 35.43 -3.25
N GLU A 186 7.47 35.36 -3.85
CA GLU A 186 7.76 34.31 -4.84
C GLU A 186 7.83 32.91 -4.21
N ILE A 187 8.43 32.78 -3.03
CA ILE A 187 8.43 31.50 -2.29
C ILE A 187 7.03 31.18 -1.81
N ARG A 188 6.28 32.19 -1.34
CA ARG A 188 4.91 31.97 -0.86
C ARG A 188 4.01 31.47 -2.00
N ASP A 189 4.15 32.03 -3.20
CA ASP A 189 3.42 31.59 -4.39
C ASP A 189 3.78 30.14 -4.75
N GLU A 190 5.06 29.74 -4.62
CA GLU A 190 5.49 28.36 -4.86
C GLU A 190 4.97 27.39 -3.79
N ILE A 191 4.96 27.79 -2.51
CA ILE A 191 4.34 27.01 -1.41
C ILE A 191 2.83 26.85 -1.67
N GLU A 192 2.16 27.91 -2.10
CA GLU A 192 0.74 27.88 -2.44
C GLU A 192 0.49 26.93 -3.63
N MET A 193 1.31 26.99 -4.68
CA MET A 193 1.25 26.08 -5.82
C MET A 193 1.41 24.62 -5.39
N PHE A 194 2.36 24.35 -4.50
CA PHE A 194 2.57 23.01 -3.94
C PHE A 194 1.37 22.54 -3.10
N SER A 195 0.81 23.43 -2.29
CA SER A 195 -0.36 23.15 -1.46
C SER A 195 -1.57 22.80 -2.34
N LEU A 196 -1.79 23.58 -3.41
CA LEU A 196 -2.82 23.30 -4.40
C LEU A 196 -2.57 21.97 -5.10
N GLN A 197 -1.32 21.64 -5.39
CA GLN A 197 -0.97 20.36 -6.00
C GLN A 197 -1.33 19.18 -5.09
N ILE A 198 -1.01 19.24 -3.79
CA ILE A 198 -1.36 18.16 -2.84
C ILE A 198 -2.87 18.01 -2.70
N ILE A 199 -3.60 19.13 -2.59
CA ILE A 199 -5.05 19.12 -2.43
C ILE A 199 -5.74 18.55 -3.67
N ASN A 200 -5.27 18.93 -4.88
CA ASN A 200 -5.87 18.48 -6.13
C ASN A 200 -5.40 17.09 -6.58
N GLU A 201 -4.20 16.68 -6.20
CA GLU A 201 -3.63 15.36 -6.52
C GLU A 201 -3.48 14.51 -5.25
N GLN A 202 -4.57 14.30 -4.51
CA GLN A 202 -4.55 13.44 -3.33
C GLN A 202 -3.94 12.08 -3.68
N VAL A 203 -2.89 11.74 -2.94
CA VAL A 203 -2.13 10.52 -3.14
C VAL A 203 -2.91 9.37 -2.50
N GLU A 204 -3.38 8.45 -3.34
CA GLU A 204 -4.15 7.30 -2.90
C GLU A 204 -3.72 6.06 -3.69
N PHE A 205 -3.50 4.94 -2.99
CA PHE A 205 -3.44 3.63 -3.62
C PHE A 205 -4.84 3.07 -3.70
N ASN A 206 -5.29 2.70 -4.90
CA ASN A 206 -6.61 2.11 -5.11
C ASN A 206 -6.55 0.91 -6.05
N ALA A 207 -7.53 0.03 -5.89
CA ALA A 207 -7.69 -1.15 -6.72
C ALA A 207 -8.63 -0.85 -7.89
N ALA A 208 -8.07 -0.35 -9.01
CA ALA A 208 -8.80 -0.01 -10.23
C ALA A 208 -9.99 0.96 -10.02
N GLY A 209 -9.89 1.84 -9.02
CA GLY A 209 -10.97 2.75 -8.64
C GLY A 209 -12.16 2.12 -7.91
N PHE A 210 -12.15 0.81 -7.61
CA PHE A 210 -13.23 0.17 -6.86
C PHE A 210 -13.18 0.48 -5.36
N PHE A 211 -11.99 0.43 -4.76
CA PHE A 211 -11.78 0.68 -3.34
C PHE A 211 -10.34 1.13 -3.02
N PRO A 212 -10.13 1.89 -1.93
CA PRO A 212 -8.81 2.23 -1.42
C PRO A 212 -8.07 1.00 -0.88
N ILE A 213 -6.75 0.97 -1.05
CA ILE A 213 -5.88 -0.10 -0.52
C ILE A 213 -5.29 0.38 0.81
N ASP A 214 -6.05 0.16 1.88
CA ASP A 214 -5.69 0.55 3.24
C ASP A 214 -6.22 -0.45 4.29
N TYR A 215 -6.17 -0.08 5.57
CA TYR A 215 -6.69 -0.94 6.65
C TYR A 215 -8.21 -1.12 6.62
N THR A 216 -8.98 -0.23 5.98
CA THR A 216 -10.44 -0.39 5.86
C THR A 216 -10.79 -1.60 5.01
N LEU A 217 -9.98 -1.91 3.99
CA LEU A 217 -10.09 -3.15 3.21
C LEU A 217 -9.89 -4.39 4.09
N VAL A 218 -8.88 -4.38 4.95
CA VAL A 218 -8.60 -5.50 5.88
C VAL A 218 -9.78 -5.72 6.81
N PHE A 219 -10.34 -4.66 7.40
CA PHE A 219 -11.53 -4.76 8.24
C PHE A 219 -12.75 -5.28 7.46
N SER A 220 -12.92 -4.85 6.21
CA SER A 220 -14.01 -5.31 5.34
C SER A 220 -13.89 -6.81 5.04
N ILE A 221 -12.68 -7.30 4.76
CA ILE A 221 -12.39 -8.73 4.57
C ILE A 221 -12.72 -9.51 5.84
N ILE A 222 -12.25 -9.05 7.00
CA ILE A 222 -12.54 -9.71 8.29
C ILE A 222 -14.04 -9.75 8.54
N GLY A 223 -14.75 -8.63 8.38
CA GLY A 223 -16.21 -8.56 8.58
C GLY A 223 -16.98 -9.48 7.62
N GLY A 224 -16.57 -9.54 6.35
CA GLY A 224 -17.13 -10.47 5.38
C GLY A 224 -16.89 -11.93 5.79
N VAL A 225 -15.66 -12.28 6.18
CA VAL A 225 -15.32 -13.62 6.66
C VAL A 225 -16.13 -13.99 7.91
N THR A 226 -16.24 -13.10 8.89
CA THR A 226 -17.07 -13.30 10.09
C THR A 226 -18.53 -13.55 9.73
N THR A 227 -19.07 -12.80 8.76
CA THR A 227 -20.45 -13.00 8.28
C THR A 227 -20.63 -14.39 7.70
N TYR A 228 -19.71 -14.87 6.87
CA TYR A 228 -19.74 -16.24 6.36
C TYR A 228 -19.62 -17.29 7.47
N ILE A 229 -18.77 -17.08 8.48
CA ILE A 229 -18.68 -17.98 9.64
C ILE A 229 -20.05 -18.10 10.34
N ILE A 230 -20.71 -16.97 10.60
CA ILE A 230 -22.03 -16.96 11.25
C ILE A 230 -23.04 -17.76 10.43
N ILE A 231 -23.07 -17.56 9.10
CA ILE A 231 -23.96 -18.31 8.20
C ILE A 231 -23.66 -19.81 8.28
N LEU A 232 -22.39 -20.21 8.25
CA LEU A 232 -22.00 -21.62 8.36
C LEU A 232 -22.46 -22.25 9.68
N ILE A 233 -22.28 -21.53 10.80
CA ILE A 233 -22.76 -22.00 12.11
C ILE A 233 -24.27 -22.16 12.10
N GLN A 234 -25.01 -21.17 11.61
CA GLN A 234 -26.48 -21.21 11.54
C GLN A 234 -26.97 -22.38 10.68
N LEU A 235 -26.40 -22.58 9.49
CA LEU A 235 -26.75 -23.70 8.63
C LEU A 235 -26.45 -25.04 9.30
N SER A 236 -25.31 -25.18 9.97
CA SER A 236 -24.98 -26.41 10.70
C SER A 236 -25.96 -26.72 11.84
N ALA A 237 -26.40 -25.69 12.56
CA ALA A 237 -27.37 -25.84 13.66
C ALA A 237 -28.80 -26.13 13.17
N THR A 238 -29.13 -25.79 11.92
CA THR A 238 -30.47 -26.00 11.35
C THR A 238 -30.61 -27.37 10.66
N VAL A 239 -29.48 -28.01 10.31
CA VAL A 239 -29.43 -29.32 9.63
C VAL A 239 -29.38 -30.50 10.63
N VAL A 240 -29.25 -30.21 11.93
CA VAL A 240 -29.39 -31.18 13.04
C VAL A 240 -30.81 -31.11 13.60
#